data_AF-A0AAW0HS78-F1
#
_entry.id   AF-A0AAW0HS78-F1
#
_cell.length_a   1.000
_cell.length_b   1.000
_cell.length_c   1.000
_cell.angle_alpha   90.00
_cell.angle_beta   90.00
_cell.angle_gamma   90.00
#
_symmetry.space_group_name_H-M   'P 1'
#
loop_
_entity.id
_entity.type
_entity.pdbx_description
1 polymer ?
#
loop_
_entity_poly.entity_id
_entity_poly.type
_entity_poly.pdbx_seq_one_letter_code
_entity_poly.pdbx_strand_id
1 'polypeptide(L)'
;MLTPRECRICGGLAMFECRECYDDPDITAGKIKQFCQTCCTQVHLHPKRVNHTYHPVSLPKDLPDWDWRHGCIPSQKMELFAVLCIETIHYVAFVKYGKDDSSWLFFDSMADRDGI
;
A
#
# COMPACT_ATOMS: atom_id res chain seq x y z
N MET A 1 -11.89 0.40 -7.74
CA MET A 1 -12.22 -0.73 -6.85
C MET A 1 -11.98 -0.28 -5.42
N LEU A 2 -12.94 -0.49 -4.52
CA LEU A 2 -12.73 -0.28 -3.09
C LEU A 2 -12.10 -1.56 -2.54
N THR A 3 -10.97 -1.46 -1.86
CA THR A 3 -10.24 -2.63 -1.33
C THR A 3 -10.33 -2.63 0.19
N PRO A 4 -10.86 -3.70 0.82
CA PRO A 4 -10.81 -3.87 2.26
C PRO A 4 -9.39 -3.72 2.79
N ARG A 5 -9.23 -3.05 3.93
CA ARG A 5 -7.91 -2.80 4.54
C ARG A 5 -7.85 -3.34 5.95
N GLU A 6 -6.65 -3.74 6.37
CA GLU A 6 -6.39 -4.33 7.68
C GLU A 6 -6.09 -3.28 8.75
N CYS A 7 -6.78 -3.39 9.88
CA CYS A 7 -6.55 -2.62 11.10
C CYS A 7 -5.13 -2.89 11.62
N ARG A 8 -4.36 -1.84 11.85
CA ARG A 8 -2.95 -1.94 12.26
C ARG A 8 -2.72 -2.51 13.65
N ILE A 9 -3.76 -2.61 14.48
CA ILE A 9 -3.66 -3.06 15.86
C ILE A 9 -4.12 -4.51 16.02
N CYS A 10 -5.30 -4.85 15.50
CA CYS A 10 -5.91 -6.17 15.74
C CYS A 10 -5.99 -7.08 14.50
N GLY A 11 -5.63 -6.59 13.31
CA GLY A 11 -5.75 -7.37 12.07
C GLY A 11 -7.17 -7.47 11.49
N GLY A 12 -8.18 -6.94 12.18
CA GLY A 12 -9.56 -6.91 11.69
C GLY A 12 -9.81 -5.85 10.61
N LEU A 13 -11.06 -5.67 10.18
CA LEU A 13 -11.42 -4.69 9.15
C LEU A 13 -11.18 -3.24 9.61
N ALA A 14 -10.37 -2.50 8.85
CA ALA A 14 -10.20 -1.06 9.04
C ALA A 14 -11.41 -0.30 8.49
N MET A 15 -11.96 0.57 9.32
CA MET A 15 -13.09 1.45 9.00
C MET A 15 -12.70 2.92 8.98
N PHE A 16 -11.57 3.26 9.62
CA PHE A 16 -11.08 4.63 9.72
C PHE A 16 -9.60 4.70 9.36
N GLU A 17 -9.19 5.82 8.79
CA GLU A 17 -7.80 6.20 8.60
C GLU A 17 -7.51 7.56 9.26
N CYS A 18 -6.31 7.71 9.79
CA CYS A 18 -5.86 8.96 10.41
C CYS A 18 -4.51 9.37 9.81
N ARG A 19 -4.49 10.48 9.08
CA ARG A 19 -3.27 10.99 8.46
C ARG A 19 -2.29 11.53 9.50
N GLU A 20 -2.78 12.20 10.53
CA GLU A 20 -1.93 12.77 11.60
C GLU A 20 -1.22 11.69 12.42
N CYS A 21 -1.83 10.50 12.57
CA CYS A 21 -1.14 9.38 13.19
C CYS A 21 0.05 8.87 12.33
N TYR A 22 0.15 9.21 11.03
CA TYR A 22 1.20 8.68 10.14
C TYR A 22 2.61 9.02 10.65
N ASP A 23 2.78 10.25 11.15
CA ASP A 23 4.03 10.77 11.68
C ASP A 23 4.32 10.29 13.11
N ASP A 24 3.39 9.58 13.74
CA ASP A 24 3.55 9.02 15.07
C ASP A 24 4.40 7.72 15.01
N PRO A 25 5.64 7.73 15.55
CA PRO A 25 6.51 6.56 15.54
C PRO A 25 6.06 5.47 16.53
N ASP A 26 5.27 5.83 17.55
CA ASP A 26 4.83 4.92 18.61
C ASP A 26 3.76 3.93 18.10
N ILE A 27 3.13 4.18 16.94
CA ILE A 27 2.17 3.27 16.30
C ILE A 27 2.71 2.76 14.97
N THR A 28 3.46 1.65 14.94
CA THR A 28 3.94 1.01 13.68
C THR A 28 4.48 2.02 12.65
N ALA A 29 5.65 2.60 12.93
CA ALA A 29 6.31 3.62 12.11
C ALA A 29 6.31 3.30 10.59
N GLY A 30 6.15 4.35 9.76
CA GLY A 30 6.25 4.26 8.29
C GLY A 30 5.09 3.57 7.56
N LYS A 31 4.05 3.12 8.29
CA LYS A 31 2.84 2.53 7.69
C LYS A 31 1.65 3.47 7.78
N ILE A 32 0.80 3.46 6.75
CA ILE A 32 -0.53 4.08 6.77
C ILE A 32 -1.30 3.60 8.00
N LYS A 33 -1.86 4.55 8.75
CA LYS A 33 -2.57 4.32 10.01
C LYS A 33 -4.06 4.20 9.76
N GLN A 34 -4.52 2.98 9.86
CA GLN A 34 -5.90 2.60 9.63
C GLN A 34 -6.33 1.60 10.70
N PHE A 35 -7.57 1.76 11.16
CA PHE A 35 -8.05 1.13 12.38
C PHE A 35 -9.48 0.65 12.20
N CYS A 36 -9.84 -0.45 12.87
CA CYS A 36 -11.25 -0.75 13.11
C CYS A 36 -11.83 0.30 14.07
N GLN A 37 -13.15 0.34 14.19
CA GLN A 37 -13.83 1.32 15.06
C GLN A 37 -13.28 1.32 16.50
N THR A 38 -13.17 0.15 17.13
CA THR A 38 -12.70 0.02 18.51
C THR A 38 -11.26 0.49 18.68
N CYS A 39 -10.35 0.03 17.82
CA CYS A 39 -8.94 0.43 17.89
C CYS A 39 -8.76 1.93 17.59
N CYS A 40 -9.57 2.50 16.69
CA CYS A 40 -9.55 3.93 16.39
C CYS A 40 -9.86 4.72 17.65
N THR A 41 -10.95 4.41 18.35
CA THR A 41 -11.31 5.07 19.60
C THR A 41 -10.18 4.97 20.63
N GLN A 42 -9.62 3.77 20.86
CA GLN A 42 -8.56 3.58 21.86
C GLN A 42 -7.28 4.36 21.53
N VAL A 43 -6.84 4.36 20.26
CA VAL A 43 -5.67 5.13 19.83
C VAL A 43 -5.85 6.63 20.08
N HIS A 44 -7.05 7.15 19.84
CA HIS A 44 -7.35 8.58 19.95
C HIS A 44 -7.79 9.02 21.36
N LEU A 45 -7.83 8.10 22.34
CA LEU A 45 -7.91 8.48 23.76
C LEU A 45 -6.55 8.97 24.30
N HIS A 46 -5.45 8.68 23.59
CA HIS A 46 -4.13 9.09 24.02
C HIS A 46 -3.98 10.63 23.93
N PRO A 47 -3.43 11.32 24.95
CA PRO A 47 -3.33 12.79 24.97
C PRO A 47 -2.61 13.39 23.75
N LYS A 48 -1.60 12.69 23.22
CA LYS A 48 -0.89 13.12 22.00
C LYS A 48 -1.76 13.10 20.73
N ARG A 49 -2.88 12.35 20.73
CA ARG A 49 -3.66 11.98 19.53
C ARG A 49 -5.13 12.37 19.62
N VAL A 50 -5.57 12.88 20.76
CA VAL A 50 -6.98 13.24 21.03
C VAL A 50 -7.53 14.28 20.07
N ASN A 51 -6.64 15.15 19.56
CA ASN A 51 -6.99 16.19 18.60
C ASN A 51 -6.85 15.75 17.15
N HIS A 52 -6.42 14.52 16.87
CA HIS A 52 -6.31 14.07 15.49
C HIS A 52 -7.69 13.85 14.87
N THR A 53 -7.81 14.27 13.62
CA THR A 53 -8.97 14.01 12.79
C THR A 53 -8.77 12.69 12.02
N TYR A 54 -9.72 11.78 12.16
CA TYR A 54 -9.76 10.53 11.40
C TYR A 54 -10.99 10.49 10.49
N HIS A 55 -10.84 9.85 9.34
CA HIS A 55 -11.86 9.78 8.30
C HIS A 55 -12.28 8.35 8.04
N PRO A 56 -13.56 8.10 7.72
CA PRO A 56 -14.02 6.77 7.34
C PRO A 56 -13.38 6.37 6.00
N VAL A 57 -12.89 5.13 5.92
CA VAL A 57 -12.40 4.58 4.66
C VAL A 57 -13.57 4.06 3.83
N SER A 58 -13.50 4.23 2.52
CA SER A 58 -14.52 3.73 1.61
C SER A 58 -14.49 2.20 1.54
N LEU A 59 -15.58 1.55 1.94
CA LEU A 59 -15.74 0.10 1.90
C LEU A 59 -16.58 -0.34 0.68
N PRO A 60 -16.32 -1.52 0.10
CA PRO A 60 -17.20 -2.12 -0.90
C PRO A 60 -18.63 -2.23 -0.37
N LYS A 61 -19.63 -1.89 -1.19
CA LYS A 61 -21.05 -1.96 -0.81
C LYS A 61 -21.52 -3.41 -0.59
N ASP A 62 -20.92 -4.36 -1.29
CA ASP A 62 -21.25 -5.78 -1.25
C ASP A 62 -20.30 -6.57 -0.34
N LEU A 63 -19.79 -5.94 0.73
CA LEU A 63 -18.92 -6.64 1.65
C LEU A 63 -19.74 -7.72 2.38
N PRO A 64 -19.42 -9.02 2.23
CA PRO A 64 -20.15 -10.06 2.93
C PRO A 64 -20.05 -9.82 4.45
N ASP A 65 -21.13 -10.10 5.16
CA ASP A 65 -21.27 -10.01 6.62
C ASP A 65 -20.48 -11.12 7.34
N TRP A 66 -19.33 -11.48 6.78
CA TRP A 66 -18.40 -12.40 7.37
C TRP A 66 -17.72 -11.68 8.55
N ASP A 67 -17.47 -12.44 9.61
CA ASP A 67 -16.86 -11.94 10.84
C ASP A 67 -15.39 -11.58 10.58
N TRP A 68 -15.15 -10.40 9.99
CA TRP A 68 -13.82 -9.82 9.71
C TRP A 68 -12.95 -9.67 10.96
N ARG A 69 -13.49 -9.98 12.15
CA ARG A 69 -12.74 -10.08 13.40
C ARG A 69 -11.79 -11.28 13.43
N HIS A 70 -12.02 -12.31 12.61
CA HIS A 70 -11.35 -13.60 12.75
C HIS A 70 -10.73 -14.17 11.47
N GLY A 71 -10.70 -13.45 10.35
CA GLY A 71 -9.89 -13.96 9.25
C GLY A 71 -9.41 -12.96 8.22
N CYS A 72 -8.75 -13.52 7.22
CA CYS A 72 -7.82 -12.81 6.37
C CYS A 72 -8.52 -11.79 5.48
N ILE A 73 -8.08 -10.54 5.57
CA ILE A 73 -8.53 -9.50 4.64
C ILE A 73 -7.87 -9.75 3.28
N PRO A 74 -8.66 -9.82 2.18
CA PRO A 74 -8.11 -10.06 0.86
C PRO A 74 -7.11 -8.96 0.49
N SER A 75 -5.89 -9.38 0.14
CA SER A 75 -4.82 -8.50 -0.30
C SER A 75 -4.42 -8.86 -1.72
N GLN A 76 -4.44 -7.87 -2.61
CA GLN A 76 -3.90 -8.01 -3.96
C GLN A 76 -2.52 -7.38 -3.98
N LYS A 77 -1.49 -8.22 -4.21
CA LYS A 77 -0.13 -7.74 -4.46
C LYS A 77 0.06 -7.57 -5.97
N MET A 78 0.58 -6.43 -6.38
CA MET A 78 1.02 -6.20 -7.75
C MET A 78 2.52 -6.50 -7.85
N GLU A 79 2.94 -7.05 -8.99
CA GLU A 79 4.36 -7.28 -9.28
C GLU A 79 4.89 -6.19 -10.20
N LEU A 80 6.07 -5.67 -9.88
CA LEU A 80 6.82 -4.81 -10.79
C LEU A 80 7.35 -5.68 -11.94
N PHE A 81 6.87 -5.41 -13.15
CA PHE A 81 7.25 -6.19 -14.34
C PHE A 81 8.05 -5.38 -15.38
N ALA A 82 8.05 -4.04 -15.27
CA ALA A 82 8.82 -3.18 -16.16
C ALA A 82 9.20 -1.87 -15.46
N VAL A 83 10.39 -1.37 -15.77
CA VAL A 83 10.89 -0.05 -15.35
C VAL A 83 11.32 0.69 -16.60
N LEU A 84 10.69 1.83 -16.88
CA LEU A 84 11.11 2.74 -17.93
C LEU A 84 12.07 3.77 -17.32
N CYS A 85 13.28 3.84 -17.86
CA CYS A 85 14.33 4.76 -17.45
C CYS A 85 14.56 5.80 -18.54
N ILE A 86 15.03 6.98 -18.13
CA ILE A 86 15.45 8.03 -19.04
C ILE A 86 16.85 8.50 -18.67
N GLU A 87 17.75 8.50 -19.65
CA GLU A 87 19.06 9.11 -19.56
C GLU A 87 19.09 10.33 -20.48
N THR A 88 18.94 11.52 -19.90
CA THR A 88 18.73 12.80 -20.62
C THR A 88 17.48 12.78 -21.51
N ILE A 89 17.61 12.39 -22.78
CA ILE A 89 16.54 12.25 -23.77
C ILE A 89 16.37 10.79 -24.25
N HIS A 90 17.25 9.89 -23.83
CA HIS A 90 17.29 8.50 -24.25
C HIS A 90 16.45 7.63 -23.32
N TYR A 91 15.48 6.91 -23.89
CA TYR A 91 14.64 6.00 -23.12
C TYR A 91 15.17 4.58 -23.23
N VAL A 92 15.37 3.95 -22.08
CA VAL A 92 15.74 2.54 -21.95
C VAL A 92 14.78 1.85 -20.99
N ALA A 93 14.61 0.54 -21.11
CA ALA A 93 13.68 -0.20 -20.26
C ALA A 93 14.34 -1.44 -19.63
N PHE A 94 13.95 -1.73 -18.40
CA PHE A 94 14.22 -3.02 -17.75
C PHE A 94 12.91 -3.79 -17.68
N VAL A 95 12.85 -4.99 -18.27
CA VAL A 95 11.63 -5.80 -18.33
C VAL A 95 11.85 -7.15 -17.66
N LYS A 96 10.90 -7.56 -16.82
CA LYS A 96 10.92 -8.85 -16.14
C LYS A 96 10.42 -9.94 -17.09
N TYR A 97 11.21 -10.99 -17.31
CA TYR A 97 10.88 -12.09 -18.24
C TYR A 97 10.60 -13.43 -17.53
N GLY A 98 10.81 -13.47 -16.22
CA GLY A 98 10.67 -14.67 -15.40
C GLY A 98 10.30 -14.32 -13.97
N LYS A 99 9.98 -15.34 -13.15
CA LYS A 99 9.57 -15.13 -11.76
C LYS A 99 10.73 -14.81 -10.82
N ASP A 100 11.94 -15.25 -11.17
CA ASP A 100 13.13 -15.06 -10.35
C ASP A 100 13.49 -13.58 -10.19
N ASP A 101 14.10 -13.22 -9.07
CA ASP A 101 14.49 -11.84 -8.76
C ASP A 101 15.55 -11.30 -9.74
N SER A 102 16.35 -12.18 -10.33
CA SER A 102 17.37 -11.85 -11.33
C SER A 102 16.87 -11.87 -12.78
N SER A 103 15.60 -12.25 -13.03
CA SER A 103 15.03 -12.39 -14.38
C SER A 103 14.67 -11.05 -15.02
N TRP A 104 15.66 -10.21 -15.30
CA TRP A 104 15.51 -8.91 -15.97
C TRP A 104 16.27 -8.83 -17.28
N LEU A 105 15.65 -8.21 -18.29
CA LEU A 105 16.28 -7.83 -19.55
C LEU A 105 16.43 -6.32 -19.61
N PHE A 106 17.58 -5.86 -20.09
CA PHE A 106 17.80 -4.48 -20.49
C PHE A 106 17.43 -4.31 -21.97
N PHE A 107 16.63 -3.30 -22.27
CA PHE A 107 16.19 -2.97 -23.62
C PHE A 107 16.56 -1.51 -23.92
N ASP A 108 17.39 -1.32 -24.93
CA ASP A 108 17.78 -0.03 -25.47
C ASP A 108 17.34 0.04 -26.95
N SER A 109 16.38 0.93 -27.22
CA SER A 109 15.79 1.10 -28.55
C SER A 109 16.73 1.73 -29.60
N MET A 110 17.83 2.35 -29.16
CA MET A 110 18.83 2.98 -30.03
C MET A 110 20.15 2.22 -30.05
N ALA A 111 20.28 1.07 -29.37
CA ALA A 111 21.49 0.24 -29.38
C ALA A 111 21.92 -0.20 -30.79
N ASP A 112 20.96 -0.38 -31.71
CA ASP A 112 21.24 -0.76 -33.10
C ASP A 112 21.80 0.41 -33.96
N ARG A 113 21.94 1.62 -33.40
CA ARG A 113 22.42 2.81 -34.14
C ARG A 113 23.93 2.99 -34.13
N ASP A 114 24.68 2.25 -33.32
CA ASP A 114 26.16 2.26 -33.30
C ASP A 114 26.76 1.37 -34.40
N GLY A 115 26.29 1.58 -35.63
CA GLY A 115 26.68 0.82 -36.81
C GLY A 115 27.07 1.69 -37.99
N ILE A 116 27.98 2.66 -37.82
CA ILE A 116 28.90 3.22 -38.84
C ILE A 116 30.20 3.66 -38.18
#